data_AF-B8LE54-F1
#
_entry.id   AF-B8LE54-F1
#
_cell.length_a   1.000
_cell.length_b   1.000
_cell.length_c   1.000
_cell.angle_alpha   90.00
_cell.angle_beta   90.00
_cell.angle_gamma   90.00
#
_symmetry.space_group_name_H-M   'P 1'
#
loop_
_entity.id
_entity.type
_entity.pdbx_description
1 polymer ?
#
loop_
_entity_poly.entity_id
_entity_poly.type
_entity_poly.pdbx_seq_one_letter_code
_entity_poly.pdbx_strand_id
1 'polypeptide(L)'
;MERRAVFKGWLKNVFLGQALISMALSYVMSTNPDAIFGSFGWYNNISNMDTSIQVLGFWWWWLFIVPSLRSRRPTGMEKKALDIAFLGTPLISLLSPVVTKDTGVIWLANFAVVAGAYGFAFLGGEDDDEEGDDGEGESQPGWLKFIYKSLDFGSGRERGARR
;
A
#
# COMPACT_ATOMS: atom_id res chain seq x y z
N MET A 1 -34.91 -2.25 6.05
CA MET A 1 -34.24 -2.07 4.74
C MET A 1 -32.98 -1.25 4.95
N GLU A 2 -31.82 -1.89 5.09
CA GLU A 2 -30.55 -1.16 5.11
C GLU A 2 -30.20 -0.70 3.70
N ARG A 3 -30.14 0.62 3.49
CA ARG A 3 -29.58 1.18 2.25
C ARG A 3 -28.07 0.92 2.28
N ARG A 4 -27.61 -0.08 1.53
CA ARG A 4 -26.20 -0.18 1.15
C ARG A 4 -25.86 1.14 0.45
N ALA A 5 -25.19 2.05 1.16
CA ALA A 5 -24.70 3.28 0.57
C ALA A 5 -23.66 2.88 -0.50
N VAL A 6 -24.12 2.79 -1.75
CA VAL A 6 -23.26 2.50 -2.89
C VAL A 6 -22.27 3.65 -2.96
N PHE A 7 -21.00 3.33 -2.72
CA PHE A 7 -19.92 4.30 -2.76
C PHE A 7 -19.90 4.92 -4.17
N LYS A 8 -20.27 6.21 -4.26
CA LYS A 8 -20.43 6.90 -5.55
C LYS A 8 -19.10 6.90 -6.30
N GLY A 9 -19.11 6.59 -7.59
CA GLY A 9 -17.89 6.50 -8.42
C GLY A 9 -17.00 7.74 -8.36
N TRP A 10 -17.61 8.94 -8.26
CA TRP A 10 -16.87 10.19 -8.09
C TRP A 10 -15.95 10.20 -6.85
N LEU A 11 -16.39 9.61 -5.73
CA LEU A 11 -15.60 9.55 -4.51
C LEU A 11 -14.37 8.64 -4.68
N LYS A 12 -14.47 7.59 -5.49
CA LYS A 12 -13.31 6.74 -5.83
C LYS A 12 -12.26 7.51 -6.63
N ASN A 13 -12.68 8.41 -7.52
CA ASN A 13 -11.77 9.25 -8.29
C ASN A 13 -11.06 10.29 -7.42
N VAL A 14 -11.73 10.81 -6.39
CA VAL A 14 -11.09 11.71 -5.41
C VAL A 14 -9.97 10.99 -4.68
N PHE A 15 -10.19 9.75 -4.24
CA PHE A 15 -9.15 8.96 -3.56
C PHE A 15 -8.00 8.58 -4.50
N LEU A 16 -8.28 8.31 -5.77
CA LEU A 16 -7.22 8.09 -6.76
C LEU A 16 -6.40 9.36 -7.00
N GLY A 17 -7.06 10.52 -7.13
CA GLY A 17 -6.40 11.81 -7.25
C GLY A 17 -5.53 12.12 -6.02
N GLN A 18 -6.04 11.86 -4.82
CA GLN A 18 -5.27 11.97 -3.57
C GLN A 18 -4.05 11.05 -3.59
N ALA A 19 -4.19 9.80 -4.02
CA ALA A 19 -3.07 8.85 -4.12
C ALA A 19 -1.98 9.36 -5.07
N LEU A 20 -2.37 9.86 -6.25
CA LEU A 20 -1.43 10.37 -7.26
C LEU A 20 -0.69 11.62 -6.77
N ILE A 21 -1.41 12.59 -6.21
CA ILE A 21 -0.81 13.81 -5.65
C ILE A 21 0.11 13.45 -4.49
N SER A 22 -0.33 12.54 -3.61
CA SER A 22 0.48 12.03 -2.49
C SER A 22 1.75 11.35 -2.97
N MET A 23 1.69 10.57 -4.05
CA MET A 23 2.83 9.88 -4.63
C MET A 23 3.86 10.86 -5.22
N ALA A 24 3.39 11.86 -5.97
CA ALA A 24 4.26 12.89 -6.52
C ALA A 24 4.96 13.69 -5.40
N LEU A 25 4.19 14.11 -4.40
CA LEU A 25 4.75 14.85 -3.26
C LEU A 25 5.75 14.00 -2.48
N SER A 26 5.37 12.75 -2.16
CA SER A 26 6.21 11.72 -1.52
C SER A 26 7.56 11.54 -2.22
N TYR A 27 7.55 11.40 -3.54
CA TYR A 27 8.77 11.27 -4.34
C TYR A 27 9.68 12.48 -4.16
N VAL A 28 9.13 13.69 -4.35
CA VAL A 28 9.92 14.92 -4.25
C VAL A 28 10.49 15.09 -2.85
N MET A 29 9.74 14.82 -1.79
CA MET A 29 10.30 14.89 -0.43
C MET A 29 11.41 13.88 -0.20
N SER A 30 11.28 12.68 -0.75
CA SER A 30 12.25 11.61 -0.57
C SER A 30 13.56 11.83 -1.34
N THR A 31 13.56 12.60 -2.43
CA THR A 31 14.74 12.79 -3.29
C THR A 31 15.32 14.20 -3.25
N ASN A 32 14.46 15.22 -3.21
CA ASN A 32 14.87 16.63 -3.28
C ASN A 32 13.78 17.53 -2.66
N PRO A 33 13.67 17.59 -1.33
CA PRO A 33 12.64 18.36 -0.66
C PRO A 33 12.83 19.87 -0.78
N ASP A 34 14.04 20.34 -1.10
CA ASP A 34 14.32 21.74 -1.47
C ASP A 34 13.47 22.19 -2.67
N ALA A 35 13.03 21.27 -3.54
CA ALA A 35 12.13 21.59 -4.65
C ALA A 35 10.71 21.98 -4.19
N ILE A 36 10.29 21.60 -2.98
CA ILE A 36 8.96 21.94 -2.41
C ILE A 36 9.05 23.19 -1.56
N PHE A 37 10.06 23.25 -0.69
CA PHE A 37 10.13 24.28 0.35
C PHE A 37 11.05 25.44 -0.01
N GLY A 38 11.83 25.32 -1.10
CA GLY A 38 12.87 26.26 -1.48
C GLY A 38 14.12 26.10 -0.62
N SER A 39 15.30 26.36 -1.19
CA SER A 39 16.58 26.26 -0.48
C SER A 39 16.81 27.48 0.44
N PHE A 40 15.85 27.73 1.34
CA PHE A 40 15.95 28.82 2.30
C PHE A 40 16.90 28.41 3.44
N GLY A 41 17.82 29.29 3.82
CA GLY A 41 18.81 29.01 4.86
C GLY A 41 18.20 28.60 6.21
N TRP A 42 17.00 29.09 6.56
CA TRP A 42 16.28 28.71 7.79
C TRP A 42 15.74 27.27 7.76
N TYR A 43 15.39 26.78 6.57
CA TYR A 43 14.84 25.45 6.33
C TYR A 43 15.96 24.40 6.43
N ASN A 44 17.13 24.74 5.87
CA ASN A 44 18.28 23.85 5.80
C ASN A 44 19.17 23.87 7.07
N ASN A 45 19.29 25.00 7.79
CA ASN A 45 20.26 25.11 8.90
C ASN A 45 19.73 24.85 10.31
N ILE A 46 18.43 24.96 10.58
CA ILE A 46 17.97 25.09 11.98
C ILE A 46 17.77 23.73 12.69
N SER A 47 17.53 22.62 11.97
CA SER A 47 17.13 21.36 12.63
C SER A 47 17.41 20.02 11.90
N ASN A 48 18.26 19.94 10.85
CA ASN A 48 18.27 18.78 9.93
C ASN A 48 16.86 18.43 9.40
N MET A 49 16.06 19.46 9.10
CA MET A 49 14.66 19.31 8.73
C MET A 49 14.50 18.54 7.41
N ASP A 50 15.50 18.67 6.53
CA ASP A 50 15.66 17.92 5.29
C ASP A 50 15.54 16.40 5.51
N THR A 51 16.32 15.83 6.43
CA THR A 51 16.26 14.38 6.72
C THR A 51 14.90 13.94 7.25
N SER A 52 14.26 14.75 8.11
CA SER A 52 12.93 14.41 8.64
C SER A 52 11.89 14.38 7.53
N ILE A 53 11.98 15.29 6.56
CA ILE A 53 11.09 15.39 5.41
C ILE A 53 11.35 14.26 4.41
N GLN A 54 12.62 13.90 4.18
CA GLN A 54 12.97 12.75 3.36
C GLN A 54 12.45 11.43 3.96
N VAL A 55 12.56 11.28 5.28
CA VAL A 55 12.01 10.12 6.00
C VAL A 55 10.49 10.08 5.87
N LEU A 56 9.82 11.21 6.09
CA LEU A 56 8.39 11.34 5.86
C LEU A 56 8.02 10.96 4.41
N GLY A 57 8.88 11.31 3.45
CA GLY A 57 8.73 11.00 2.02
C GLY A 57 8.48 9.51 1.76
N PHE A 58 9.34 8.61 2.24
CA PHE A 58 9.12 7.18 2.03
C PHE A 58 8.03 6.60 2.94
N TRP A 59 7.84 7.11 4.17
CA TRP A 59 6.74 6.71 5.05
C TRP A 59 5.35 7.08 4.49
N TRP A 60 5.30 8.06 3.59
CA TRP A 60 4.09 8.50 2.91
C TRP A 60 3.38 7.37 2.14
N TRP A 61 4.14 6.37 1.67
CA TRP A 61 3.60 5.16 1.05
C TRP A 61 2.56 4.49 1.93
N TRP A 62 2.94 4.25 3.19
CA TRP A 62 2.07 3.58 4.14
C TRP A 62 1.01 4.51 4.73
N LEU A 63 1.33 5.79 4.94
CA LEU A 63 0.43 6.73 5.62
C LEU A 63 -0.71 7.26 4.73
N PHE A 64 -0.45 7.47 3.43
CA PHE A 64 -1.42 8.14 2.56
C PHE A 64 -1.63 7.44 1.22
N ILE A 65 -0.60 6.89 0.57
CA ILE A 65 -0.74 6.30 -0.77
C ILE A 65 -1.54 4.99 -0.70
N VAL A 66 -1.06 4.00 0.06
CA VAL A 66 -1.75 2.69 0.17
C VAL A 66 -3.14 2.83 0.82
N PRO A 67 -3.33 3.60 1.92
CA PRO A 67 -4.65 3.80 2.50
C PRO A 67 -5.66 4.49 1.57
N SER A 68 -5.22 5.45 0.75
CA SER A 68 -6.11 6.10 -0.23
C SER A 68 -6.49 5.17 -1.38
N LEU A 69 -5.59 4.29 -1.81
CA LEU A 69 -5.95 3.24 -2.76
C LEU A 69 -6.93 2.22 -2.14
N ARG A 70 -6.72 1.84 -0.88
CA ARG A 70 -7.59 0.91 -0.15
C ARG A 70 -8.99 1.49 0.10
N SER A 71 -9.12 2.79 0.33
CA SER A 71 -10.41 3.45 0.60
C SER A 71 -11.37 3.44 -0.60
N ARG A 72 -10.86 3.16 -1.82
CA ARG A 72 -11.67 2.93 -3.03
C ARG A 72 -12.57 1.69 -2.93
N ARG A 73 -12.40 0.87 -1.89
CA ARG A 73 -13.04 -0.45 -1.68
C ARG A 73 -12.90 -1.34 -2.93
N PRO A 74 -11.66 -1.67 -3.31
CA PRO A 74 -11.43 -2.63 -4.38
C PRO A 74 -11.96 -4.01 -3.97
N THR A 75 -12.37 -4.79 -4.97
CA THR A 75 -12.95 -6.13 -4.82
C THR A 75 -12.08 -7.16 -5.53
N GLY A 76 -12.08 -8.40 -5.06
CA GLY A 76 -11.30 -9.49 -5.68
C GLY A 76 -9.79 -9.36 -5.49
N MET A 77 -9.03 -9.53 -6.56
CA MET A 77 -7.56 -9.62 -6.54
C MET A 77 -6.86 -8.28 -6.21
N GLU A 78 -7.42 -7.14 -6.63
CA GLU A 78 -6.89 -5.81 -6.29
C GLU A 78 -6.91 -5.59 -4.76
N LYS A 79 -7.89 -6.18 -4.06
CA LYS A 79 -7.95 -6.13 -2.59
C LYS A 79 -6.77 -6.87 -1.95
N LYS A 80 -6.50 -8.11 -2.40
CA LYS A 80 -5.39 -8.94 -1.89
C LYS A 80 -4.04 -8.21 -2.12
N ALA A 81 -3.85 -7.60 -3.28
CA ALA A 81 -2.66 -6.79 -3.60
C ALA A 81 -2.50 -5.59 -2.64
N LEU A 82 -3.58 -4.87 -2.37
CA LEU A 82 -3.50 -3.70 -1.48
C LEU A 82 -3.32 -4.08 -0.02
N ASP A 83 -3.88 -5.20 0.43
CA ASP A 83 -3.65 -5.69 1.79
C ASP A 83 -2.19 -6.16 1.97
N ILE A 84 -1.58 -6.80 0.97
CA ILE A 84 -0.15 -7.18 1.04
C ILE A 84 0.77 -5.96 0.91
N ALA A 85 0.43 -4.98 0.08
CA ALA A 85 1.13 -3.70 0.00
C ALA A 85 1.06 -2.92 1.32
N PHE A 86 -0.08 -2.97 2.01
CA PHE A 86 -0.28 -2.29 3.29
C PHE A 86 0.60 -2.85 4.41
N LEU A 87 0.94 -4.14 4.37
CA LEU A 87 1.86 -4.77 5.33
C LEU A 87 3.32 -4.74 4.86
N GLY A 88 3.57 -4.84 3.55
CA GLY A 88 4.91 -4.82 2.97
C GLY A 88 5.58 -3.44 3.04
N THR A 89 4.85 -2.36 2.73
CA THR A 89 5.41 -1.00 2.74
C THR A 89 5.96 -0.53 4.10
N PRO A 90 5.28 -0.71 5.25
CA PRO A 90 5.85 -0.31 6.54
C PRO A 90 7.01 -1.24 6.95
N LEU A 91 6.98 -2.52 6.58
CA LEU A 91 8.06 -3.45 6.85
C LEU A 91 9.34 -3.05 6.12
N ILE A 92 9.24 -2.73 4.82
CA ILE A 92 10.35 -2.20 4.04
C ILE A 92 10.83 -0.87 4.62
N SER A 93 9.91 0.03 4.93
CA SER A 93 10.25 1.35 5.50
C SER A 93 10.96 1.25 6.87
N LEU A 94 10.67 0.21 7.65
CA LEU A 94 11.30 -0.04 8.94
C LEU A 94 12.68 -0.72 8.82
N LEU A 95 12.82 -1.69 7.91
CA LEU A 95 14.04 -2.49 7.76
C LEU A 95 15.08 -1.87 6.84
N SER A 96 14.64 -1.12 5.82
CA SER A 96 15.56 -0.57 4.81
C SER A 96 16.61 0.39 5.36
N PRO A 97 16.32 1.27 6.36
CA PRO A 97 17.33 2.14 6.98
C PRO A 97 18.55 1.40 7.57
N VAL A 98 18.43 0.11 7.86
CA VAL A 98 19.54 -0.74 8.33
C VAL A 98 20.53 -1.06 7.19
N VAL A 99 20.02 -1.17 5.96
CA VAL A 99 20.79 -1.55 4.76
C VAL A 99 21.24 -0.32 3.98
N THR A 100 20.35 0.65 3.78
CA THR A 100 20.61 1.88 3.04
C THR A 100 20.01 3.08 3.76
N LYS A 101 20.77 4.19 3.81
CA LYS A 101 20.30 5.48 4.33
C LYS A 101 19.74 6.38 3.22
N ASP A 102 19.86 5.96 1.97
CA ASP A 102 19.34 6.69 0.81
C ASP A 102 17.81 6.55 0.78
N THR A 103 17.12 7.63 1.11
CA THR A 103 15.65 7.69 1.15
C THR A 103 15.01 7.45 -0.21
N GLY A 104 15.63 7.89 -1.31
CA GLY A 104 15.14 7.64 -2.66
C GLY A 104 15.15 6.15 -3.02
N VAL A 105 16.18 5.42 -2.58
CA VAL A 105 16.24 3.95 -2.74
C VAL A 105 15.15 3.27 -1.90
N ILE A 106 14.92 3.73 -0.66
CA ILE A 106 13.83 3.20 0.20
C ILE A 106 12.46 3.47 -0.43
N TRP A 107 12.27 4.65 -1.03
CA TRP A 107 11.05 4.99 -1.76
C TRP A 107 10.83 4.06 -2.96
N LEU A 108 11.88 3.78 -3.75
CA LEU A 108 11.80 2.84 -4.87
C LEU A 108 11.51 1.41 -4.41
N ALA A 109 12.07 0.99 -3.27
CA ALA A 109 11.76 -0.31 -2.69
C ALA A 109 10.28 -0.43 -2.31
N ASN A 110 9.71 0.61 -1.70
CA ASN A 110 8.27 0.67 -1.42
C ASN A 110 7.44 0.63 -2.70
N PHE A 111 7.82 1.41 -3.73
CA PHE A 111 7.18 1.37 -5.04
C PHE A 111 7.20 -0.04 -5.63
N ALA A 112 8.34 -0.72 -5.58
CA ALA A 112 8.51 -2.09 -6.07
C ALA A 112 7.62 -3.09 -5.32
N VAL A 113 7.43 -2.92 -4.01
CA VAL A 113 6.48 -3.76 -3.24
C VAL A 113 5.05 -3.54 -3.68
N VAL A 114 4.61 -2.29 -3.86
CA VAL A 114 3.25 -2.01 -4.32
C VAL A 114 3.05 -2.50 -5.75
N ALA A 115 3.98 -2.20 -6.66
CA ALA A 115 3.94 -2.66 -8.04
C ALA A 115 3.98 -4.18 -8.14
N GLY A 116 4.83 -4.84 -7.35
CA GLY A 116 4.93 -6.29 -7.26
C GLY A 116 3.66 -6.93 -6.71
N ALA A 117 3.01 -6.31 -5.72
CA ALA A 117 1.72 -6.75 -5.21
C ALA A 117 0.61 -6.68 -6.27
N TYR A 118 0.57 -5.58 -7.03
CA TYR A 118 -0.35 -5.44 -8.17
C TYR A 118 -0.01 -6.44 -9.29
N GLY A 119 1.27 -6.65 -9.60
CA GLY A 119 1.74 -7.64 -10.57
C GLY A 119 1.38 -9.07 -10.17
N PHE A 120 1.53 -9.42 -8.89
CA PHE A 120 1.12 -10.72 -8.35
C PHE A 120 -0.39 -10.92 -8.47
N ALA A 121 -1.20 -9.90 -8.19
CA ALA A 121 -2.65 -9.98 -8.38
C ALA A 121 -3.06 -10.08 -9.85
N PHE A 122 -2.29 -9.51 -10.77
CA PHE A 122 -2.57 -9.58 -12.20
C PHE A 122 -2.15 -10.91 -12.82
N LEU A 123 -0.99 -11.45 -12.43
CA LEU A 123 -0.47 -12.74 -12.90
C LEU A 123 -1.16 -13.93 -12.23
N GLY A 124 -1.53 -13.82 -10.95
CA GLY A 124 -2.36 -14.84 -10.27
C GLY A 124 -3.83 -14.81 -10.69
N GLY A 125 -4.21 -13.92 -11.60
CA GLY A 125 -5.58 -13.80 -12.12
C GLY A 125 -5.94 -14.82 -13.20
N GLU A 126 -4.98 -15.60 -13.71
CA GLU A 126 -5.29 -16.70 -14.64
C GLU A 126 -5.69 -18.01 -13.94
N ASP A 127 -5.49 -18.13 -12.62
CA ASP A 127 -5.76 -19.37 -11.87
C ASP A 127 -6.93 -19.27 -10.86
N ASP A 128 -7.48 -18.07 -10.61
CA ASP A 128 -8.51 -17.83 -9.56
C ASP A 128 -9.94 -17.60 -10.13
N ASP A 129 -10.17 -17.84 -11.43
CA ASP A 129 -11.50 -17.77 -12.10
C ASP A 129 -12.34 -19.07 -11.96
N GLU A 130 -11.90 -20.04 -11.14
CA GLU A 130 -12.76 -21.14 -10.69
C GLU A 130 -13.35 -20.82 -9.32
N GLU A 131 -14.56 -20.24 -9.33
CA GLU A 131 -15.46 -20.27 -8.17
C GLU A 131 -15.75 -21.73 -7.80
N GLY A 132 -15.13 -22.16 -6.69
CA GLY A 132 -15.67 -23.19 -5.81
C GLY A 132 -15.35 -24.62 -6.22
N ASP A 133 -14.31 -25.18 -5.62
CA ASP A 133 -14.41 -26.51 -5.03
C ASP A 133 -13.29 -26.71 -4.02
N ASP A 134 -13.56 -27.60 -3.07
CA ASP A 134 -12.61 -28.10 -2.11
C ASP A 134 -11.52 -28.94 -2.80
N GLY A 135 -10.23 -28.61 -2.61
CA GLY A 135 -9.15 -29.60 -2.77
C GLY A 135 -7.89 -29.15 -3.50
N GLU A 136 -6.76 -29.33 -2.80
CA GLU A 136 -5.45 -29.82 -3.29
C GLU A 136 -4.79 -29.10 -4.50
N GLY A 137 -3.74 -28.30 -4.31
CA GLY A 137 -2.34 -28.70 -4.06
C GLY A 137 -1.43 -27.51 -4.42
N GLU A 138 -0.19 -27.30 -3.99
CA GLU A 138 0.80 -28.07 -3.25
C GLU A 138 1.28 -27.25 -2.02
N SER A 139 1.70 -27.97 -0.98
CA SER A 139 2.48 -27.56 0.21
C SER A 139 2.89 -26.08 0.38
N GLN A 140 1.94 -25.16 0.60
CA GLN A 140 2.26 -23.91 1.30
C GLN A 140 2.37 -24.21 2.81
N PRO A 141 3.49 -23.90 3.47
CA PRO A 141 3.64 -24.05 4.92
C PRO A 141 2.46 -23.41 5.66
N GLY A 142 2.01 -24.04 6.74
CA GLY A 142 0.86 -23.55 7.53
C GLY A 142 1.01 -22.09 7.98
N TRP A 143 2.25 -21.60 8.16
CA TRP A 143 2.54 -20.20 8.47
C TRP A 143 2.29 -19.24 7.29
N LEU A 144 2.56 -19.65 6.04
CA LEU A 144 2.22 -18.88 4.85
C LEU A 144 0.71 -18.84 4.65
N LYS A 145 0.02 -19.98 4.79
CA LYS A 145 -1.46 -20.00 4.78
C LYS A 145 -2.05 -19.15 5.90
N PHE A 146 -1.47 -19.16 7.09
CA PHE A 146 -1.89 -18.30 8.20
C PHE A 146 -1.64 -16.82 7.88
N ILE A 147 -0.47 -16.47 7.32
CA ILE A 147 -0.16 -15.09 6.92
C ILE A 147 -1.11 -14.63 5.82
N TYR A 148 -1.33 -15.41 4.75
CA TYR A 148 -2.31 -15.10 3.70
C TYR A 148 -3.75 -15.00 4.22
N LYS A 149 -4.15 -15.90 5.12
CA LYS A 149 -5.47 -15.87 5.75
C LYS A 149 -5.62 -14.69 6.73
N SER A 150 -4.53 -14.26 7.37
CA SER A 150 -4.46 -13.04 8.19
C SER A 150 -4.31 -11.77 7.34
N LEU A 151 -3.83 -11.87 6.11
CA LEU A 151 -3.79 -10.78 5.15
C LEU A 151 -5.20 -10.48 4.63
N ASP A 152 -6.05 -11.51 4.48
CA ASP A 152 -7.48 -11.36 4.14
C ASP A 152 -8.37 -10.97 5.35
N PHE A 153 -7.99 -9.92 6.09
CA PHE A 153 -8.90 -9.31 7.06
C PHE A 153 -9.94 -8.44 6.35
N GLY A 154 -11.18 -8.92 6.31
CA GLY A 154 -12.34 -8.13 5.88
C GLY A 154 -13.21 -8.75 4.79
N SER A 155 -12.98 -10.01 4.38
CA SER A 155 -13.84 -10.73 3.42
C SER A 155 -15.23 -11.11 3.97
N GLY A 156 -15.58 -10.70 5.20
CA GLY A 156 -16.94 -10.87 5.70
C GLY A 156 -17.38 -12.34 5.82
N ARG A 157 -16.44 -13.28 5.99
CA ARG A 157 -16.70 -14.71 6.19
C ARG A 157 -17.58 -15.03 7.41
N GLU A 158 -17.86 -14.06 8.29
CA GLU A 158 -18.74 -14.22 9.45
C GLU A 158 -20.19 -13.76 9.23
N ARG A 159 -20.55 -13.20 8.06
CA ARG A 159 -21.94 -12.72 7.83
C ARG A 159 -22.89 -13.76 7.25
N GLY A 160 -22.45 -15.01 7.06
CA GLY A 160 -23.28 -16.13 6.59
C GLY A 160 -23.59 -17.20 7.64
N ALA A 161 -23.09 -17.06 8.86
CA ALA A 161 -23.18 -18.12 9.88
C ALA A 161 -24.02 -17.71 11.10
N ARG A 162 -25.20 -17.12 10.90
CA ARG A 162 -26.34 -17.23 11.82
C ARG A 162 -27.63 -17.23 11.01
N ARG A 163 -28.27 -18.40 10.94
CA ARG A 163 -29.71 -18.53 10.66
C ARG A 163 -30.50 -17.83 11.77
#